data_AF-L8PM18-F1
#
_entry.id   AF-L8PM18-F1
#
_cell.length_a   1.000
_cell.length_b   1.000
_cell.length_c   1.000
_cell.angle_alpha   90.00
_cell.angle_beta   90.00
_cell.angle_gamma   90.00
#
_symmetry.space_group_name_H-M   'P 1'
#
loop_
_entity.id
_entity.type
_entity.pdbx_description
1 polymer ?
#
loop_
_entity_poly.entity_id
_entity_poly.type
_entity_poly.pdbx_seq_one_letter_code
_entity_poly.pdbx_strand_id
1 'polypeptide(L)'
;MNTTAPQVPSTLRTFAQLLSSTRRGARLARLLATEQLGAWAVSPAVTERAEQIVAELATNAALHGRVQGRDFRLTLRLDATTGTLRIAVSDARGDQIPVLATVPLPEENAESGRGLLLVAAFADRWGTEPYPPVGKTVWAEIDGSPPRRPEVR
;
A
#
# COMPACT_ATOMS: atom_id res chain seq x y z
N MET A 1 32.59 -26.12 14.61
CA MET A 1 32.81 -25.21 13.47
C MET A 1 31.44 -24.68 13.06
N ASN A 2 31.04 -23.51 13.56
CA ASN A 2 29.74 -22.91 13.25
C ASN A 2 29.97 -21.73 12.30
N THR A 3 29.66 -21.92 11.03
CA THR A 3 29.70 -20.86 10.03
C THR A 3 28.43 -20.03 10.17
N THR A 4 28.53 -18.89 10.86
CA THR A 4 27.50 -17.85 10.84
C THR A 4 27.44 -17.28 9.43
N ALA A 5 26.34 -17.51 8.71
CA ALA A 5 26.10 -16.88 7.41
C ALA A 5 26.10 -15.34 7.58
N PRO A 6 26.67 -14.57 6.64
CA PRO A 6 26.64 -13.11 6.73
C PRO A 6 25.19 -12.63 6.63
N GLN A 7 24.66 -12.09 7.72
CA GLN A 7 23.39 -11.35 7.66
C GLN A 7 23.66 -10.02 6.96
N VAL A 8 23.25 -9.93 5.70
CA VAL A 8 23.23 -8.65 4.97
C VAL A 8 22.23 -7.75 5.70
N PRO A 9 22.62 -6.54 6.15
CA PRO A 9 21.68 -5.64 6.82
C PRO A 9 20.54 -5.28 5.86
N SER A 10 19.30 -5.67 6.19
CA SER A 10 18.12 -5.20 5.47
C SER A 10 17.93 -3.71 5.74
N THR A 11 18.13 -2.87 4.72
CA THR A 11 17.94 -1.41 4.85
C THR A 11 16.48 -1.08 4.55
N LEU A 12 15.60 -1.33 5.53
CA LEU A 12 14.18 -1.03 5.44
C LEU A 12 13.94 0.48 5.56
N ARG A 13 13.41 1.10 4.52
CA ARG A 13 12.96 2.50 4.53
C ARG A 13 11.46 2.53 4.81
N THR A 14 11.02 3.42 5.70
CA THR A 14 9.61 3.54 6.08
C THR A 14 9.16 4.98 6.00
N PHE A 15 7.96 5.19 5.47
CA PHE A 15 7.24 6.45 5.49
C PHE A 15 5.82 6.18 5.97
N ALA A 16 5.28 7.07 6.82
CA ALA A 16 3.91 6.95 7.27
C ALA A 16 3.29 8.32 7.53
N GLN A 17 2.01 8.45 7.17
CA GLN A 17 1.26 9.69 7.35
C GLN A 17 -0.18 9.40 7.76
N LEU A 18 -0.68 10.15 8.75
CA LEU A 18 -2.11 10.22 9.08
C LEU A 18 -2.79 11.28 8.24
N LEU A 19 -3.95 10.94 7.69
CA LEU A 19 -4.65 11.72 6.68
C LEU A 19 -6.16 11.66 6.95
N SER A 20 -6.83 12.81 6.82
CA SER A 20 -8.27 12.88 7.04
C SER A 20 -9.04 12.01 6.05
N SER A 21 -10.01 11.24 6.56
CA SER A 21 -10.90 10.35 5.80
C SER A 21 -11.88 11.11 4.91
N THR A 22 -11.32 11.77 3.88
CA THR A 22 -11.99 12.65 2.93
C THR A 22 -11.35 12.50 1.55
N ARG A 23 -12.05 12.94 0.49
CA ARG A 23 -11.49 12.97 -0.87
C ARG A 23 -10.20 13.80 -0.96
N ARG A 24 -10.10 14.90 -0.21
CA ARG A 24 -8.88 15.73 -0.16
C ARG A 24 -7.72 14.98 0.50
N GLY A 25 -7.98 14.25 1.58
CA GLY A 25 -6.98 13.40 2.24
C GLY A 25 -6.50 12.25 1.34
N ALA A 26 -7.40 11.61 0.59
CA ALA A 26 -7.02 10.60 -0.39
C ALA A 26 -6.12 11.17 -1.51
N ARG A 27 -6.45 12.37 -2.03
CA ARG A 27 -5.59 13.08 -3.00
C ARG A 27 -4.22 13.40 -2.40
N LEU A 28 -4.17 13.85 -1.15
CA LEU A 28 -2.91 14.15 -0.46
C LEU A 28 -2.08 12.88 -0.24
N ALA A 29 -2.71 11.74 0.07
CA ALA A 29 -2.06 10.44 0.20
C ALA A 29 -1.27 10.09 -1.06
N ARG A 30 -1.91 10.24 -2.23
CA ARG A 30 -1.28 9.96 -3.52
C ARG A 30 -0.09 10.89 -3.77
N LEU A 31 -0.26 12.19 -3.55
CA LEU A 31 0.82 13.17 -3.74
C LEU A 31 2.05 12.86 -2.88
N LEU A 32 1.83 12.60 -1.59
CA LEU A 32 2.91 12.27 -0.66
C LEU A 32 3.58 10.93 -1.00
N ALA A 33 2.80 9.95 -1.46
CA ALA A 33 3.36 8.69 -1.92
C ALA A 33 4.27 8.89 -3.15
N THR A 34 3.81 9.61 -4.17
CA THR A 34 4.61 9.92 -5.36
C THR A 34 5.91 10.64 -4.99
N GLU A 35 5.83 11.65 -4.14
CA GLU A 35 7.02 12.38 -3.65
C GLU A 35 7.99 11.43 -2.94
N GLN A 36 7.47 10.60 -2.04
CA GLN A 36 8.28 9.70 -1.24
C GLN A 36 8.96 8.61 -2.09
N LEU A 37 8.25 8.05 -3.07
CA LEU A 37 8.79 7.07 -4.01
C LEU A 37 9.91 7.67 -4.87
N GLY A 38 9.75 8.93 -5.29
CA GLY A 38 10.80 9.70 -5.96
C GLY A 38 12.02 9.91 -5.06
N ALA A 39 11.81 10.29 -3.81
CA ALA A 39 12.89 10.49 -2.83
C ALA A 39 13.65 9.18 -2.49
N TRP A 40 12.99 8.03 -2.61
CA TRP A 40 13.62 6.71 -2.47
C TRP A 40 14.23 6.17 -3.76
N ALA A 41 14.13 6.91 -4.87
CA ALA A 41 14.59 6.51 -6.20
C ALA A 41 14.03 5.14 -6.64
N VAL A 42 12.75 4.89 -6.32
CA VAL A 42 12.04 3.68 -6.77
C VAL A 42 11.91 3.68 -8.29
N SER A 43 12.07 2.51 -8.92
CA SER A 43 12.05 2.40 -10.39
C SER A 43 10.71 2.88 -10.96
N PRO A 44 10.69 3.51 -12.16
CA PRO A 44 9.46 4.03 -12.76
C PRO A 44 8.31 3.01 -12.86
N ALA A 45 8.62 1.77 -13.26
CA ALA A 45 7.63 0.71 -13.38
C ALA A 45 6.96 0.35 -12.04
N VAL A 46 7.73 0.35 -10.94
CA VAL A 46 7.16 0.12 -9.59
C VAL A 46 6.38 1.34 -9.13
N THR A 47 6.88 2.55 -9.40
CA THR A 47 6.20 3.81 -9.05
C THR A 47 4.84 3.93 -9.70
N GLU A 48 4.71 3.64 -11.00
CA GLU A 48 3.42 3.67 -11.72
C GLU A 48 2.38 2.73 -11.10
N ARG A 49 2.76 1.48 -10.81
CA ARG A 49 1.89 0.51 -10.12
C ARG A 49 1.53 1.00 -8.71
N ALA A 50 2.51 1.51 -7.97
CA ALA A 50 2.33 1.97 -6.60
C ALA A 50 1.36 3.15 -6.50
N GLU A 51 1.44 4.10 -7.44
CA GLU A 51 0.52 5.24 -7.47
C GLU A 51 -0.94 4.82 -7.65
N GLN A 52 -1.19 3.84 -8.53
CA GLN A 52 -2.54 3.31 -8.76
C GLN A 52 -3.05 2.62 -7.48
N ILE A 53 -2.23 1.77 -6.88
CA ILE A 53 -2.58 1.11 -5.62
C ILE A 53 -2.88 2.11 -4.51
N VAL A 54 -2.03 3.13 -4.32
CA VAL A 54 -2.25 4.15 -3.28
C VAL A 54 -3.55 4.92 -3.55
N ALA A 55 -3.84 5.27 -4.81
CA ALA A 55 -5.07 5.97 -5.16
C ALA A 55 -6.32 5.18 -4.79
N GLU A 56 -6.34 3.88 -5.13
CA GLU A 56 -7.48 3.00 -4.84
C GLU A 56 -7.62 2.74 -3.34
N LEU A 57 -6.52 2.39 -2.65
CA LEU A 57 -6.58 2.11 -1.21
C LEU A 57 -6.96 3.35 -0.38
N ALA A 58 -6.42 4.52 -0.72
CA ALA A 58 -6.76 5.76 -0.03
C ALA A 58 -8.20 6.21 -0.31
N THR A 59 -8.70 5.99 -1.53
CA THR A 59 -10.10 6.26 -1.88
C THR A 59 -11.03 5.33 -1.10
N ASN A 60 -10.71 4.04 -1.03
CA ASN A 60 -11.46 3.07 -0.24
C ASN A 60 -11.48 3.43 1.25
N ALA A 61 -10.35 3.84 1.83
CA ALA A 61 -10.31 4.29 3.21
C ALA A 61 -11.15 5.56 3.45
N ALA A 62 -11.12 6.52 2.51
CA ALA A 62 -11.87 7.76 2.62
C ALA A 62 -13.39 7.60 2.44
N LEU A 63 -13.83 6.67 1.58
CA LEU A 63 -15.25 6.45 1.27
C LEU A 63 -15.89 5.37 2.15
N HIS A 64 -15.19 4.26 2.39
CA HIS A 64 -15.73 3.07 3.06
C HIS A 64 -15.09 2.84 4.45
N GLY A 65 -13.85 3.29 4.65
CA GLY A 65 -13.15 3.23 5.94
C GLY A 65 -13.50 4.35 6.92
N ARG A 66 -14.37 5.29 6.52
CA ARG A 66 -14.63 6.51 7.29
C ARG A 66 -15.41 6.21 8.58
N VAL A 67 -14.84 6.65 9.70
CA VAL A 67 -15.50 6.80 10.99
C VAL A 67 -15.38 8.26 11.41
N GLN A 68 -16.45 8.85 11.94
CA GLN A 68 -16.45 10.27 12.30
C GLN A 68 -15.33 10.58 13.32
N GLY A 69 -14.54 11.63 13.02
CA GLY A 69 -13.42 12.04 13.87
C GLY A 69 -12.18 11.13 13.81
N ARG A 70 -12.11 10.19 12.84
CA ARG A 70 -10.96 9.29 12.65
C ARG A 70 -10.30 9.50 11.29
N ASP A 71 -8.98 9.54 11.31
CA ASP A 71 -8.11 9.58 10.14
C ASP A 71 -7.77 8.16 9.67
N PHE A 72 -7.31 8.03 8.42
CA PHE A 72 -6.65 6.82 7.95
C PHE A 72 -5.14 7.03 7.91
N ARG A 73 -4.38 5.93 7.95
CA ARG A 73 -2.92 5.93 7.91
C ARG A 73 -2.43 5.34 6.60
N LEU A 74 -1.66 6.10 5.82
CA LEU A 74 -0.83 5.55 4.76
C LEU A 74 0.53 5.12 5.34
N THR A 75 1.01 3.94 4.98
CA THR A 75 2.37 3.47 5.28
C THR A 75 3.00 2.90 4.02
N LEU A 76 4.21 3.35 3.69
CA LEU A 76 5.06 2.79 2.66
C LEU A 76 6.29 2.18 3.33
N ARG A 77 6.65 0.96 2.93
CA ARG A 77 7.86 0.29 3.38
C ARG A 77 8.61 -0.25 2.17
N LEU A 78 9.84 0.19 1.98
CA LEU A 78 10.72 -0.32 0.94
C LEU A 78 11.85 -1.11 1.58
N ASP A 79 11.91 -2.39 1.30
CA ASP A 79 13.09 -3.19 1.60
C ASP A 79 14.11 -2.97 0.49
N ALA A 80 15.20 -2.24 0.77
CA ALA A 80 16.20 -1.94 -0.26
C ALA A 80 17.08 -3.14 -0.62
N THR A 81 17.04 -4.24 0.15
CA THR A 81 17.77 -5.47 -0.15
C THR A 81 17.03 -6.30 -1.20
N THR A 82 15.71 -6.43 -1.06
CA THR A 82 14.87 -7.19 -2.01
C THR A 82 14.30 -6.32 -3.12
N GLY A 83 14.18 -5.02 -2.89
CA GLY A 83 13.47 -4.09 -3.75
C GLY A 83 11.95 -4.12 -3.56
N THR A 84 11.43 -4.93 -2.64
CA THR A 84 9.99 -5.05 -2.41
C THR A 84 9.43 -3.80 -1.73
N LEU A 85 8.40 -3.22 -2.34
CA LEU A 85 7.64 -2.10 -1.81
C LEU A 85 6.30 -2.61 -1.26
N ARG A 86 6.07 -2.42 0.04
CA ARG A 86 4.78 -2.64 0.69
C ARG A 86 4.05 -1.31 0.89
N ILE A 87 2.82 -1.26 0.41
CA ILE A 87 1.88 -0.16 0.56
C ILE A 87 0.77 -0.65 1.49
N ALA A 88 0.51 0.07 2.57
CA ALA A 88 -0.52 -0.29 3.54
C ALA A 88 -1.36 0.94 3.90
N VAL A 89 -2.69 0.76 3.90
CA VAL A 89 -3.64 1.78 4.34
C VAL A 89 -4.48 1.21 5.47
N SER A 90 -4.40 1.84 6.64
CA SER A 90 -5.15 1.46 7.84
C SER A 90 -6.27 2.46 8.12
N ASP A 91 -7.47 1.97 8.41
CA ASP A 91 -8.61 2.79 8.81
C ASP A 91 -9.34 2.19 10.02
N ALA A 92 -10.17 2.99 10.69
CA ALA A 92 -10.83 2.61 11.94
C ALA A 92 -12.07 1.71 11.75
N ARG A 93 -12.47 1.38 10.52
CA ARG A 93 -13.67 0.61 10.19
C ARG A 93 -13.34 -0.88 10.04
N GLY A 94 -13.16 -1.56 11.17
CA GLY A 94 -12.78 -2.98 11.22
C GLY A 94 -13.91 -3.96 10.87
N ASP A 95 -15.17 -3.53 10.96
CA ASP A 95 -16.38 -4.30 10.65
C ASP A 95 -16.64 -4.47 9.15
N GLN A 96 -15.96 -3.70 8.30
CA GLN A 96 -16.12 -3.73 6.84
C GLN A 96 -14.83 -4.18 6.17
N ILE A 97 -14.67 -5.49 6.02
CA ILE A 97 -13.55 -6.08 5.27
C ILE A 97 -13.83 -5.97 3.77
N PRO A 98 -12.91 -5.38 2.97
CA PRO A 98 -13.08 -5.28 1.53
C PRO A 98 -13.17 -6.67 0.90
N VAL A 99 -14.18 -6.89 0.06
CA VAL A 99 -14.37 -8.14 -0.69
C VAL A 99 -14.15 -7.85 -2.17
N LEU A 100 -13.29 -8.65 -2.80
CA LEU A 100 -13.10 -8.56 -4.25
C LEU A 100 -14.39 -9.03 -4.95
N ALA A 101 -14.93 -8.19 -5.82
CA ALA A 101 -16.16 -8.51 -6.55
C ALA A 101 -15.86 -9.58 -7.62
N THR A 102 -16.06 -10.85 -7.28
CA THR A 102 -16.01 -11.99 -8.22
C THR A 102 -17.38 -12.28 -8.86
N VAL A 103 -18.43 -11.63 -8.38
CA VAL A 103 -19.84 -11.74 -8.80
C VAL A 103 -20.43 -10.32 -8.81
N PRO A 104 -21.42 -10.00 -9.67
CA PRO A 104 -22.09 -8.70 -9.62
C PRO A 104 -22.58 -8.37 -8.20
N LEU A 105 -22.04 -7.30 -7.63
CA LEU A 105 -22.50 -6.74 -6.37
C LEU A 105 -23.74 -5.85 -6.62
N PRO A 106 -24.62 -5.67 -5.61
CA PRO A 106 -25.64 -4.63 -5.66
C PRO A 106 -25.01 -3.28 -6.05
N GLU A 107 -25.71 -2.44 -6.81
CA GLU A 107 -25.16 -1.20 -7.39
C GLU A 107 -24.46 -0.30 -6.36
N GLU A 108 -24.96 -0.29 -5.12
CA GLU A 108 -24.40 0.45 -3.98
C GLU A 108 -22.97 0.03 -3.58
N ASN A 109 -22.58 -1.21 -3.89
CA ASN A 109 -21.26 -1.80 -3.59
C ASN A 109 -20.42 -2.07 -4.85
N ALA A 110 -20.96 -1.80 -6.04
CA ALA A 110 -20.34 -2.12 -7.31
C ALA A 110 -19.09 -1.26 -7.60
N GLU A 111 -19.00 -0.05 -7.04
CA GLU A 111 -17.80 0.79 -7.16
C GLU A 111 -16.67 0.32 -6.23
N SER A 112 -16.98 -0.03 -4.97
CA SER A 112 -16.00 -0.53 -3.99
C SER A 112 -15.31 -1.81 -4.45
N GLY A 113 -16.05 -2.69 -5.13
CA GLY A 113 -15.54 -3.94 -5.68
C GLY A 113 -14.55 -3.75 -6.85
N ARG A 114 -14.67 -2.67 -7.62
CA ARG A 114 -13.79 -2.38 -8.77
C ARG A 114 -12.43 -1.85 -8.34
N GLY A 115 -12.36 -1.05 -7.28
CA GLY A 115 -11.08 -0.53 -6.77
C GLY A 115 -10.13 -1.64 -6.32
N LEU A 116 -10.66 -2.70 -5.70
CA LEU A 116 -9.84 -3.87 -5.32
C LEU A 116 -9.40 -4.71 -6.51
N LEU A 117 -10.16 -4.74 -7.61
CA LEU A 117 -9.72 -5.41 -8.85
C LEU A 117 -8.48 -4.70 -9.41
N LEU A 118 -8.43 -3.37 -9.35
CA LEU A 118 -7.26 -2.60 -9.75
C LEU A 118 -6.06 -2.89 -8.83
N VAL A 119 -6.27 -2.91 -7.51
CA VAL A 119 -5.21 -3.30 -6.56
C VAL A 119 -4.69 -4.70 -6.87
N ALA A 120 -5.57 -5.67 -7.09
CA ALA A 120 -5.19 -7.04 -7.43
C ALA A 120 -4.46 -7.15 -8.78
N ALA A 121 -4.80 -6.30 -9.75
CA ALA A 121 -4.14 -6.28 -11.06
C ALA A 121 -2.74 -5.64 -11.00
N PHE A 122 -2.54 -4.64 -10.13
CA PHE A 122 -1.27 -3.91 -10.00
C PHE A 122 -0.35 -4.46 -8.93
N ALA A 123 -0.81 -5.29 -8.00
CA ALA A 123 0.00 -5.85 -6.93
C ALA A 123 0.49 -7.27 -7.26
N ASP A 124 1.68 -7.64 -6.77
CA ASP A 124 2.15 -9.03 -6.84
C ASP A 124 1.55 -9.86 -5.69
N ARG A 125 1.33 -9.21 -4.53
CA ARG A 125 0.60 -9.76 -3.38
C ARG A 125 -0.25 -8.67 -2.76
N TRP A 126 -1.41 -9.02 -2.22
CA TRP A 126 -2.23 -8.10 -1.45
C TRP A 126 -3.06 -8.85 -0.43
N GLY A 127 -3.59 -8.12 0.54
CA GLY A 127 -4.44 -8.72 1.56
C GLY A 127 -5.00 -7.71 2.55
N THR A 128 -5.63 -8.25 3.57
CA THR A 128 -6.21 -7.48 4.67
C THR A 128 -5.76 -8.08 6.00
N GLU A 129 -5.55 -7.23 6.99
CA GLU A 129 -5.20 -7.64 8.35
C GLU A 129 -5.91 -6.75 9.39
N PRO A 130 -6.21 -7.23 10.59
CA PRO A 130 -6.77 -6.39 11.65
C PRO A 130 -5.84 -5.23 12.03
N TYR A 131 -6.42 -4.08 12.37
CA TYR A 131 -5.68 -2.94 12.93
C TYR A 131 -6.20 -2.62 14.34
N PRO A 132 -5.58 -3.20 15.40
CA PRO A 132 -6.04 -2.99 16.78
C PRO A 132 -5.91 -1.53 17.23
N PRO A 133 -6.76 -1.04 18.16
CA PRO A 133 -7.81 -1.79 18.85
C PRO A 133 -9.10 -2.00 18.03
N VAL A 134 -9.36 -1.15 17.04
CA VAL A 134 -10.50 -1.26 16.11
C VAL A 134 -10.04 -0.73 14.76
N GLY A 135 -10.22 -1.53 13.71
CA GLY A 135 -9.83 -1.14 12.37
C GLY A 135 -9.35 -2.30 11.52
N LYS A 136 -8.94 -1.96 10.31
CA LYS A 136 -8.32 -2.87 9.35
C LYS A 136 -7.16 -2.16 8.65
N THR A 137 -6.23 -2.96 8.14
CA THR A 137 -5.23 -2.54 7.18
C THR A 137 -5.48 -3.31 5.89
N VAL A 138 -5.61 -2.59 4.78
CA VAL A 138 -5.54 -3.16 3.44
C VAL A 138 -4.14 -2.88 2.90
N TRP A 139 -3.48 -3.91 2.39
CA TRP A 139 -2.09 -3.80 1.96
C TRP A 139 -1.87 -4.47 0.61
N ALA A 140 -0.83 -4.00 -0.07
CA ALA A 140 -0.33 -4.55 -1.32
C ALA A 140 1.20 -4.49 -1.36
N GLU A 141 1.80 -5.43 -2.06
CA GLU A 141 3.23 -5.52 -2.30
C GLU A 141 3.51 -5.55 -3.79
N ILE A 142 4.54 -4.82 -4.17
CA ILE A 142 5.14 -4.85 -5.50
C ILE A 142 6.59 -5.27 -5.32
N ASP A 143 6.99 -6.33 -6.01
CA ASP A 143 8.38 -6.76 -6.04
C ASP A 143 9.16 -5.85 -7.00
N GLY A 144 10.25 -5.30 -6.49
CA GLY A 144 11.23 -4.63 -7.34
C GLY A 144 11.97 -5.66 -8.18
N SER A 145 12.40 -5.26 -9.38
CA SER A 145 13.59 -5.92 -9.94
C SER A 145 14.73 -5.66 -8.96
N PRO A 146 15.54 -6.68 -8.57
CA PRO A 146 16.69 -6.43 -7.71
C PRO A 146 17.58 -5.35 -8.35
N PRO A 147 18.23 -4.49 -7.55
CA PRO A 147 19.14 -3.49 -8.10
C PRO A 147 20.19 -4.21 -8.95
N ARG A 148 20.37 -3.79 -10.22
CA ARG A 148 21.50 -4.26 -11.03
C ARG A 148 22.76 -3.89 -10.26
N ARG A 149 23.48 -4.91 -9.79
CA ARG A 149 24.81 -4.71 -9.20
C ARG A 149 25.67 -4.03 -10.28
N PRO A 150 26.36 -2.92 -10.00
CA PRO A 150 27.24 -2.32 -11.00
C PRO A 150 28.29 -3.38 -11.38
N GLU A 151 28.36 -3.72 -12.66
CA GLU A 151 29.44 -4.54 -13.18
C GLU A 151 30.73 -3.74 -13.02
N VAL A 152 31.59 -4.19 -12.11
CA VAL A 152 32.96 -3.71 -12.00
C VAL A 152 33.66 -4.16 -13.27
N ARG A 153 33.99 -3.20 -14.13
CA ARG A 153 34.79 -3.41 -15.34
C ARG A 153 36.28 -3.28 -15.02
#